data_AF-A0A2D7I3K0-F1
#
_entry.id   AF-A0A2D7I3K0-F1
#
_cell.length_a   1.000
_cell.length_b   1.000
_cell.length_c   1.000
_cell.angle_alpha   90.00
_cell.angle_beta   90.00
_cell.angle_gamma   90.00
#
_symmetry.space_group_name_H-M   'P 1'
#
loop_
_entity.id
_entity.type
_entity.pdbx_description
1 polymer ?
#
loop_
_entity_poly.entity_id
_entity_poly.type
_entity_poly.pdbx_seq_one_letter_code
_entity_poly.pdbx_strand_id
1 'polypeptide(L)'
;TGVSSQTGWFTDRPYRKAGQVPTQEFLSNWDEGDNPFSEDPPNADFTCTVEGEVVNFIVELSSPRMTEADFVYAAKHVGDPFVVDETITCEADSHLFIDDDSCAAWSDGLTSCF
;
A
#
# COMPACT_ATOMS: atom_id res chain seq x y z
N THR A 1 5.82 15.63 -9.08
CA THR A 1 4.76 14.71 -8.64
C THR A 1 5.03 14.37 -7.19
N GLY A 2 4.02 13.96 -6.44
CA GLY A 2 4.12 13.68 -5.01
C GLY A 2 2.98 12.77 -4.59
N VAL A 3 3.05 12.24 -3.38
CA VAL A 3 2.05 11.30 -2.87
C VAL A 3 0.72 12.03 -2.66
N SER A 4 -0.39 11.40 -3.05
CA SER A 4 -1.72 11.92 -2.78
C SER A 4 -1.91 12.16 -1.29
N SER A 5 -2.53 13.29 -0.90
CA SER A 5 -2.88 13.56 0.50
C SER A 5 -4.03 12.68 1.02
N GLN A 6 -4.67 11.93 0.11
CA GLN A 6 -5.74 10.97 0.40
C GLN A 6 -5.30 9.56 -0.01
N THR A 7 -5.53 8.61 0.88
CA THR A 7 -5.41 7.17 0.63
C THR A 7 -6.81 6.59 0.46
N GLY A 8 -7.07 6.00 -0.70
CA GLY A 8 -8.33 5.32 -0.98
C GLY A 8 -8.38 3.94 -0.33
N TRP A 9 -9.57 3.50 0.04
CA TRP A 9 -9.81 2.19 0.62
C TRP A 9 -11.15 1.63 0.17
N PHE A 10 -11.31 0.32 0.25
CA PHE A 10 -12.55 -0.37 -0.04
C PHE A 10 -12.63 -1.64 0.80
N THR A 11 -13.83 -2.07 1.17
CA THR A 11 -14.01 -3.28 1.96
C THR A 11 -14.47 -4.44 1.12
N ASP A 12 -14.14 -5.62 1.64
CA ASP A 12 -14.53 -6.88 1.08
C ASP A 12 -16.06 -7.13 1.12
N ARG A 13 -16.51 -8.18 0.44
CA ARG A 13 -17.94 -8.59 0.49
C ARG A 13 -18.26 -9.22 1.85
N PRO A 14 -19.44 -8.95 2.46
CA PRO A 14 -20.62 -8.30 1.87
C PRO A 14 -20.68 -6.77 2.04
N TYR A 15 -19.74 -6.17 2.77
CA TYR A 15 -19.80 -4.79 3.23
C TYR A 15 -19.81 -3.76 2.09
N ARG A 16 -19.01 -3.96 1.04
CA ARG A 16 -19.00 -3.14 -0.20
C ARG A 16 -18.93 -1.63 0.08
N LYS A 17 -18.08 -1.23 1.00
CA LYS A 17 -17.82 0.18 1.29
C LYS A 17 -16.57 0.62 0.54
N ALA A 18 -16.48 1.90 0.24
CA ALA A 18 -15.27 2.52 -0.26
C ALA A 18 -15.21 3.95 0.26
N GLY A 19 -14.00 4.46 0.41
CA GLY A 19 -13.78 5.80 0.96
C GLY A 19 -12.36 6.27 0.73
N GLN A 20 -12.04 7.37 1.39
CA GLN A 20 -10.70 7.92 1.46
C GLN A 20 -10.44 8.37 2.89
N VAL A 21 -9.20 8.23 3.33
CA VAL A 21 -8.67 8.80 4.58
C VAL A 21 -7.46 9.68 4.27
N PRO A 22 -7.13 10.67 5.10
CA PRO A 22 -5.86 11.36 4.99
C PRO A 22 -4.70 10.35 4.98
N THR A 23 -3.75 10.48 4.06
CA THR A 23 -2.59 9.57 3.96
C THR A 23 -1.77 9.55 5.26
N GLN A 24 -1.74 10.67 5.97
CA GLN A 24 -1.10 10.75 7.29
C GLN A 24 -1.85 9.91 8.35
N GLU A 25 -3.17 9.84 8.27
CA GLU A 25 -3.99 9.01 9.16
C GLU A 25 -3.84 7.53 8.82
N PHE A 26 -3.80 7.17 7.54
CA PHE A 26 -3.44 5.81 7.12
C PHE A 26 -2.11 5.37 7.75
N LEU A 27 -1.08 6.22 7.68
CA LEU A 27 0.22 5.94 8.30
C LEU A 27 0.13 5.80 9.83
N SER A 28 -0.61 6.68 10.50
CA SER A 28 -0.75 6.62 11.96
C SER A 28 -1.44 5.35 12.46
N ASN A 29 -2.24 4.70 11.63
CA ASN A 29 -2.95 3.47 11.99
C ASN A 29 -2.21 2.19 11.56
N TRP A 30 -1.00 2.30 10.99
CA TRP A 30 -0.23 1.14 10.53
C TRP A 30 0.10 0.15 11.67
N ASP A 31 0.27 0.66 12.89
CA ASP A 31 0.62 -0.11 14.09
C ASP A 31 -0.57 -0.35 15.03
N GLU A 32 -1.78 -0.04 14.57
CA GLU A 32 -2.99 -0.03 15.40
C GLU A 32 -4.01 -1.07 14.90
N GLY A 33 -4.94 -1.47 15.78
CA GLY A 33 -6.02 -2.39 15.45
C GLY A 33 -5.72 -3.86 15.77
N ASP A 34 -6.66 -4.73 15.39
CA ASP A 34 -6.49 -6.18 15.47
C ASP A 34 -5.73 -6.64 14.22
N ASN A 35 -4.60 -7.34 14.39
CA ASN A 35 -3.64 -7.72 13.33
C ASN A 35 -3.01 -6.52 12.60
N PRO A 36 -2.23 -5.67 13.29
CA PRO A 36 -1.65 -4.47 12.67
C PRO A 36 -0.60 -4.83 11.62
N PHE A 37 -0.44 -3.97 10.60
CA PHE A 37 0.53 -4.15 9.53
C PHE A 37 2.01 -4.18 9.97
N SER A 38 2.33 -3.69 11.16
CA SER A 38 3.68 -3.90 11.72
C SER A 38 3.93 -5.29 12.26
N GLU A 39 2.88 -6.03 12.63
CA GLU A 39 2.98 -7.42 13.08
C GLU A 39 2.82 -8.40 11.91
N ASP A 40 1.88 -8.14 11.00
CA ASP A 40 1.63 -8.93 9.78
C ASP A 40 1.66 -8.03 8.53
N PRO A 41 2.86 -7.85 7.92
CA PRO A 41 3.03 -6.94 6.79
C PRO A 41 2.14 -7.28 5.58
N PRO A 42 1.46 -6.29 4.96
CA PRO A 42 0.57 -6.55 3.84
C PRO A 42 1.34 -6.85 2.55
N ASN A 43 0.72 -7.63 1.67
CA ASN A 43 1.10 -7.69 0.27
C ASN A 43 0.57 -6.44 -0.46
N ALA A 44 1.23 -6.09 -1.56
CA ALA A 44 0.81 -5.01 -2.42
C ALA A 44 1.19 -5.30 -3.87
N ASP A 45 0.34 -4.85 -4.78
CA ASP A 45 0.69 -4.65 -6.17
C ASP A 45 1.25 -3.23 -6.35
N PHE A 46 2.52 -3.15 -6.74
CA PHE A 46 3.12 -1.91 -7.23
C PHE A 46 3.16 -1.97 -8.76
N THR A 47 2.34 -1.15 -9.40
CA THR A 47 2.30 -1.03 -10.86
C THR A 47 3.07 0.22 -11.29
N CYS A 48 3.95 0.10 -12.28
CA CYS A 48 4.52 1.26 -12.96
C CYS A 48 4.86 0.96 -14.43
N THR A 49 5.33 1.97 -15.16
CA THR A 49 5.79 1.80 -16.55
C THR A 49 7.31 1.74 -16.60
N VAL A 50 7.88 0.80 -17.34
CA VAL A 50 9.32 0.63 -17.55
C VAL A 50 9.57 0.39 -19.03
N GLU A 51 10.35 1.24 -19.68
CA GLU A 51 10.63 1.15 -21.13
C GLU A 51 9.36 1.08 -22.00
N GLY A 52 8.31 1.82 -21.61
CA GLY A 52 7.01 1.81 -22.29
C GLY A 52 6.10 0.61 -21.98
N GLU A 53 6.53 -0.33 -21.14
CA GLU A 53 5.75 -1.51 -20.73
C GLU A 53 5.22 -1.36 -19.30
N VAL A 54 3.95 -1.75 -19.07
CA VAL A 54 3.38 -1.79 -17.72
C VAL A 54 3.88 -3.03 -17.00
N VAL A 55 4.49 -2.84 -15.84
CA VAL A 55 5.02 -3.89 -14.98
C VAL A 55 4.33 -3.87 -13.62
N ASN A 56 4.15 -5.06 -13.05
CA ASN A 56 3.52 -5.29 -11.76
C ASN A 56 4.53 -5.99 -10.84
N PHE A 57 4.76 -5.43 -9.66
CA PHE A 57 5.58 -6.02 -8.62
C PHE A 57 4.70 -6.41 -7.45
N ILE A 58 4.75 -7.68 -7.07
CA ILE A 58 4.13 -8.13 -5.84
C ILE A 58 5.16 -7.94 -4.73
N VAL A 59 4.85 -7.08 -3.77
CA VAL A 59 5.75 -6.72 -2.68
C VAL A 59 5.06 -6.85 -1.34
N GLU A 60 5.81 -7.23 -0.32
CA GLU A 60 5.46 -7.08 1.08
C GLU A 60 6.00 -5.74 1.57
N LEU A 61 5.15 -4.91 2.19
CA LEU A 61 5.50 -3.55 2.60
C LEU A 61 5.74 -3.46 4.10
N SER A 62 6.75 -2.69 4.52
CA SER A 62 7.06 -2.48 5.93
C SER A 62 7.69 -1.12 6.19
N SER A 63 7.80 -0.74 7.47
CA SER A 63 8.48 0.48 7.92
C SER A 63 8.03 1.75 7.18
N PRO A 64 6.71 1.99 7.04
CA PRO A 64 6.22 3.15 6.32
C PRO A 64 6.63 4.44 7.04
N ARG A 65 6.96 5.49 6.30
CA ARG A 65 7.32 6.80 6.88
C ARG A 65 7.13 7.94 5.90
N MET A 66 6.84 9.11 6.44
CA MET A 66 6.93 10.36 5.69
C MET A 66 8.36 10.91 5.73
N THR A 67 8.87 11.33 4.58
CA THR A 67 9.97 12.30 4.48
C THR A 67 9.38 13.70 4.27
N GLU A 68 10.20 14.70 3.92
CA GLU A 68 9.70 16.07 3.68
C GLU A 68 8.63 16.14 2.58
N ALA A 69 8.67 15.24 1.58
CA ALA A 69 7.75 15.25 0.46
C ALA A 69 7.25 13.85 0.04
N ASP A 70 7.86 12.77 0.53
CA ASP A 70 7.61 11.42 0.05
C ASP A 70 6.97 10.55 1.12
N PHE A 71 6.15 9.61 0.67
CA PHE A 71 5.71 8.48 1.48
C PHE A 71 6.57 7.27 1.09
N VAL A 72 7.33 6.76 2.05
CA VAL A 72 8.38 5.75 1.81
C VAL A 72 8.04 4.47 2.56
N TYR A 73 8.19 3.35 1.87
CA TYR A 73 8.12 2.00 2.43
C TYR A 73 9.45 1.28 2.25
N ALA A 74 9.78 0.36 3.15
CA ALA A 74 10.66 -0.75 2.81
C ALA A 74 9.81 -1.81 2.09
N ALA A 75 10.26 -2.25 0.92
CA ALA A 75 9.55 -3.23 0.10
C ALA A 75 10.41 -4.48 -0.10
N LYS A 76 9.80 -5.64 0.09
CA LYS A 76 10.40 -6.95 -0.17
C LYS A 76 9.59 -7.64 -1.25
N HIS A 77 10.20 -8.01 -2.37
CA HIS A 77 9.51 -8.75 -3.41
C HIS A 77 9.00 -10.11 -2.88
N VAL A 78 7.76 -10.45 -3.20
CA VAL A 78 7.10 -11.73 -2.86
C VAL A 78 6.42 -12.31 -4.10
N GLY A 79 6.16 -13.61 -4.15
CA GLY A 79 5.57 -14.27 -5.32
C GLY A 79 6.58 -14.81 -6.35
N ASP A 80 6.11 -15.10 -7.57
CA ASP A 80 6.93 -15.68 -8.63
C ASP A 80 8.16 -14.82 -8.92
N PRO A 81 9.34 -15.42 -9.19
CA PRO A 81 10.59 -14.68 -9.26
C PRO A 81 10.57 -13.66 -10.41
N PHE A 82 10.30 -12.39 -10.06
CA PHE A 82 10.66 -11.25 -10.88
C PHE A 82 12.14 -10.98 -10.66
N VAL A 83 12.98 -11.55 -11.54
CA VAL A 83 14.41 -11.31 -11.51
C VAL A 83 14.67 -9.92 -12.07
N VAL A 84 14.96 -8.99 -11.17
CA VAL A 84 15.63 -7.74 -11.54
C VAL A 84 17.06 -7.83 -11.09
N ASP A 85 17.96 -7.91 -12.07
CA ASP A 85 19.39 -7.83 -11.81
C ASP A 85 19.88 -6.36 -11.71
N GLU A 86 19.00 -5.38 -11.96
CA GLU A 86 19.32 -3.96 -12.02
C GLU A 86 18.23 -3.07 -11.37
N THR A 87 18.61 -1.83 -11.02
CA THR A 87 17.68 -0.82 -10.51
C THR A 87 16.65 -0.45 -11.58
N ILE A 88 15.37 -0.55 -11.25
CA ILE A 88 14.28 -0.13 -12.12
C ILE A 88 13.99 1.34 -11.89
N THR A 89 13.85 2.08 -12.98
CA THR A 89 13.31 3.44 -12.94
C THR A 89 11.95 3.43 -13.61
N CYS A 90 10.91 3.74 -12.84
CA CYS A 90 9.58 3.89 -13.41
C CYS A 90 9.52 5.18 -14.23
N GLU A 91 9.09 5.06 -15.47
CA GLU A 91 8.57 6.16 -16.27
C GLU A 91 7.30 6.66 -15.57
N ALA A 92 7.12 7.98 -15.48
CA ALA A 92 6.22 8.63 -14.52
C ALA A 92 4.79 8.03 -14.44
N ASP A 93 4.16 8.27 -13.28
CA ASP A 93 2.89 7.70 -12.80
C ASP A 93 3.01 6.21 -12.41
N SER A 94 2.82 5.95 -11.11
CA SER A 94 2.80 4.60 -10.53
C SER A 94 1.59 4.47 -9.62
N HIS A 95 1.16 3.23 -9.44
CA HIS A 95 0.04 2.89 -8.58
C HIS A 95 0.50 1.87 -7.55
N LEU A 96 0.03 2.07 -6.31
CA LEU A 96 0.23 1.12 -5.23
C LEU A 96 -1.14 0.69 -4.73
N PHE A 97 -1.39 -0.61 -4.77
CA PHE A 97 -2.58 -1.24 -4.23
C PHE A 97 -2.14 -2.19 -3.12
N ILE A 98 -2.51 -1.87 -1.88
CA ILE A 98 -2.19 -2.67 -0.70
C ILE A 98 -3.38 -3.58 -0.45
N ASP A 99 -3.12 -4.85 -0.19
CA ASP A 99 -4.08 -5.91 0.11
C ASP A 99 -3.81 -6.41 1.54
N ASP A 100 -4.86 -6.61 2.33
CA ASP A 100 -4.84 -7.07 3.71
C ASP A 100 -5.85 -8.21 3.85
N ASP A 101 -5.47 -9.26 4.59
CA ASP A 101 -6.39 -10.36 4.86
C ASP A 101 -7.41 -10.03 5.96
N SER A 102 -7.18 -8.92 6.66
CA SER A 102 -7.89 -8.52 7.85
C SER A 102 -8.58 -7.16 7.68
N CYS A 103 -9.62 -6.94 8.50
CA CYS A 103 -10.31 -5.67 8.50
C CYS A 103 -10.05 -4.96 9.82
N ALA A 104 -9.21 -3.92 9.79
CA ALA A 104 -8.99 -3.06 10.95
C ALA A 104 -10.27 -2.29 11.31
N ALA A 105 -10.59 -2.24 12.60
CA ALA A 105 -11.63 -1.37 13.15
C ALA A 105 -11.03 0.01 13.48
N TRP A 106 -11.53 1.05 12.83
CA TRP A 106 -11.05 2.42 12.92
C TRP A 106 -11.75 3.16 14.07
N SER A 107 -11.08 4.18 14.60
CA SER A 107 -11.57 4.97 15.74
C SER A 107 -12.90 5.72 15.48
N ASP A 108 -13.28 5.89 14.22
CA ASP A 108 -14.55 6.47 13.77
C ASP A 108 -15.69 5.45 13.65
N GLY A 109 -15.44 4.19 14.02
CA GLY A 109 -16.41 3.09 13.95
C GLY A 109 -16.55 2.46 12.56
N LEU A 110 -15.69 2.80 11.61
CA LEU A 110 -15.60 2.11 10.33
C LEU A 110 -14.74 0.85 10.48
N THR A 111 -15.14 -0.22 9.81
CA THR A 111 -14.30 -1.40 9.60
C THR A 111 -13.79 -1.31 8.17
N SER A 112 -12.48 -1.14 7.99
CA SER A 112 -11.84 -1.15 6.67
C SER A 112 -11.02 -2.41 6.56
N CYS A 113 -11.27 -3.18 5.51
CA CYS A 113 -10.33 -4.18 5.03
C CYS A 113 -9.47 -3.45 4.00
N PHE A 114 -8.17 -3.71 3.96
CA PHE A 114 -7.35 -3.29 2.84
C PHE A 114 -7.12 -4.47 1.92
#